data_AF-A0A9D8QQY9-F1
#
_entry.id   AF-A0A9D8QQY9-F1
#
_cell.length_a   1.000
_cell.length_b   1.000
_cell.length_c   1.000
_cell.angle_alpha   90.00
_cell.angle_beta   90.00
_cell.angle_gamma   90.00
#
_symmetry.space_group_name_H-M   'P 1'
#
loop_
_entity.id
_entity.type
_entity.pdbx_description
1 polymer ?
#
loop_
_entity_poly.entity_id
_entity_poly.type
_entity_poly.pdbx_seq_one_letter_code
_entity_poly.pdbx_strand_id
1 'polypeptide(L)'
;MVAWLFILGIICILILFRDAPGAKQDAISYSQLVKLVEQNKLLEGGEIVYNPQAPELKKITGAYFTGDKPASASEANEQVRNKELSRSFTIETALSDELQEKLLLAGFTMKEANLALQNLLWGILPFLLIALFIYFLLMRQIRGANRGTMTFGKSRAHKLDKEKNKTKFKDVAGVDEAIEEVRELVEYLKDPKKFQRLGGRIPRGVLMVGSPGTGKTLLARAIAGEADADFFSISGSDFVEMFVGVGASRVRDMFEQARKSAPCLIFI
;
A
#
# COMPACT_ATOMS: atom_id res chain seq x y z
N MET A 1 0.51 5.46 10.07
CA MET A 1 1.17 5.21 11.36
C MET A 1 1.59 3.74 11.49
N VAL A 2 0.67 2.77 11.34
CA VAL A 2 0.96 1.32 11.46
C VAL A 2 2.06 0.80 10.52
N ALA A 3 2.10 1.27 9.26
CA ALA A 3 3.11 0.82 8.29
C ALA A 3 4.56 1.23 8.65
N TRP A 4 4.75 2.35 9.36
CA TRP A 4 6.07 2.82 9.76
C TRP A 4 6.65 2.00 10.92
N LEU A 5 5.80 1.52 11.82
CA LEU A 5 6.19 0.63 12.92
C LEU A 5 6.65 -0.74 12.40
N PHE A 6 6.03 -1.24 11.33
CA PHE A 6 6.43 -2.50 10.70
C PHE A 6 7.81 -2.42 10.03
N ILE A 7 8.08 -1.32 9.33
CA ILE A 7 9.37 -1.10 8.66
C ILE A 7 10.50 -0.94 9.69
N LEU A 8 10.26 -0.17 10.76
CA LEU A 8 11.21 -0.05 11.87
C LEU A 8 11.45 -1.39 12.59
N GLY A 9 10.40 -2.20 12.77
CA GLY A 9 10.52 -3.53 13.36
C GLY A 9 11.39 -4.46 12.53
N ILE A 10 11.21 -4.48 11.20
CA ILE A 10 12.03 -5.31 10.29
C ILE A 10 13.49 -4.86 10.28
N ILE A 11 13.75 -3.55 10.29
CA ILE A 11 15.12 -3.02 10.38
C ILE A 11 15.76 -3.39 11.72
N CYS A 12 15.02 -3.30 12.82
CA CYS A 12 15.51 -3.67 14.14
C CYS A 12 15.81 -5.18 14.25
N ILE A 13 14.97 -6.04 13.66
CA ILE A 13 15.19 -7.48 13.57
C ILE A 13 16.43 -7.81 12.73
N LEU A 14 16.62 -7.13 11.59
CA LEU A 14 17.81 -7.32 10.76
C LEU A 14 19.11 -6.87 11.45
N ILE A 15 19.05 -5.82 12.29
CA ILE A 15 20.18 -5.40 13.12
C ILE A 15 20.46 -6.44 14.21
N LEU A 16 19.43 -6.99 14.85
CA LEU A 16 19.60 -8.03 15.88
C LEU A 16 20.12 -9.36 15.31
N PHE A 17 19.76 -9.71 14.07
CA PHE A 17 20.28 -10.91 13.40
C PHE A 17 21.70 -10.74 12.82
N ARG A 18 22.18 -9.50 12.68
CA ARG A 18 23.56 -9.24 12.25
C ARG A 18 24.58 -9.66 13.32
N ASP A 19 24.21 -9.59 14.59
CA ASP A 19 25.10 -9.90 15.74
C ASP A 19 24.79 -11.25 16.40
N ALA A 20 24.14 -12.18 15.70
CA ALA A 20 23.95 -13.53 16.21
C ALA A 20 25.32 -14.24 16.32
N PRO A 21 25.74 -14.69 17.52
CA PRO A 21 27.06 -15.28 17.71
C PRO A 21 27.13 -16.64 17.02
N GLY A 22 27.95 -16.73 15.98
CA GLY A 22 28.35 -18.01 15.39
C GLY A 22 29.04 -18.91 16.41
N ALA A 23 28.96 -20.22 16.19
CA ALA A 23 29.45 -21.28 17.09
C ALA A 23 30.81 -20.97 17.72
N LYS A 24 30.97 -21.27 19.02
CA LYS A 24 32.21 -21.10 19.79
C LYS A 24 33.40 -21.74 19.06
N GLN A 25 34.24 -20.92 18.45
CA GLN A 25 35.53 -21.30 17.88
C GLN A 25 36.61 -20.90 18.89
N ASP A 26 37.51 -21.82 19.21
CA ASP A 26 38.65 -21.50 20.08
C ASP A 26 39.60 -20.57 19.30
N ALA A 27 39.81 -19.35 19.79
CA ALA A 27 40.76 -18.40 19.25
C ALA A 27 42.18 -18.82 19.67
N ILE A 28 42.89 -19.50 18.77
CA ILE A 28 44.26 -19.96 19.01
C ILE A 28 45.25 -18.85 18.63
N SER A 29 46.36 -18.73 19.36
CA SER A 29 47.41 -17.74 19.04
C SER A 29 48.32 -18.24 17.90
N TYR A 30 48.91 -17.33 17.11
CA TYR A 30 49.88 -17.64 16.05
C TYR A 30 50.98 -18.63 16.52
N SER A 31 51.53 -18.40 17.70
CA SER A 31 52.56 -19.26 18.30
C SER A 31 52.10 -20.69 18.57
N GLN A 32 50.82 -20.89 18.85
CA GLN A 32 50.22 -22.19 19.08
C GLN A 32 49.93 -22.90 17.74
N LEU A 33 49.54 -22.16 16.69
CA LEU A 33 49.39 -22.70 15.35
C LEU A 33 50.71 -23.25 14.81
N VAL A 34 51.81 -22.50 14.94
CA VAL A 34 53.15 -22.97 14.49
C VAL A 34 53.55 -24.27 15.18
N LYS A 35 53.33 -24.38 16.49
CA LYS A 35 53.60 -25.62 17.26
C LYS A 35 52.75 -26.79 16.79
N LEU A 36 51.49 -26.56 16.43
CA LEU A 36 50.58 -27.60 15.95
C LEU A 36 50.96 -28.10 14.55
N VAL A 37 51.44 -27.19 13.69
CA VAL A 37 52.00 -27.52 12.37
C VAL A 37 53.29 -28.32 12.52
N GLU A 38 54.22 -27.89 13.38
CA GLU A 38 55.50 -28.58 13.62
C GLU A 38 55.33 -29.97 14.25
N GLN A 39 54.34 -30.14 15.13
CA GLN A 39 54.03 -31.43 15.76
C GLN A 39 53.20 -32.35 14.86
N ASN A 40 52.84 -31.92 13.64
CA ASN A 40 52.05 -32.68 12.67
C ASN A 40 50.71 -33.18 13.25
N LYS A 41 50.08 -32.39 14.14
CA LYS A 41 48.82 -32.72 14.85
C LYS A 41 47.57 -32.16 14.18
N LEU A 42 47.70 -31.63 12.97
CA LEU A 42 46.58 -31.13 12.16
C LEU A 42 45.85 -32.29 11.49
N LEU A 43 44.52 -32.23 11.48
CA LEU A 43 43.67 -33.07 10.63
C LEU A 43 43.76 -32.57 9.19
N GLU A 44 43.92 -33.48 8.23
CA GLU A 44 43.89 -33.15 6.80
C GLU A 44 42.52 -32.56 6.42
N GLY A 45 42.50 -31.40 5.75
CA GLY A 45 41.28 -30.81 5.18
C GLY A 45 40.77 -29.50 5.81
N GLY A 46 41.63 -28.62 6.32
CA GLY A 46 41.18 -27.27 6.72
C GLY A 46 41.08 -26.29 5.54
N GLU A 47 40.37 -25.17 5.75
CA GLU A 47 40.14 -24.15 4.72
C GLU A 47 40.84 -22.85 5.09
N ILE A 48 41.58 -22.30 4.11
CA ILE A 48 42.16 -20.95 4.21
C ILE A 48 41.27 -20.01 3.41
N VAL A 49 40.59 -19.12 4.11
CA VAL A 49 39.68 -18.13 3.53
C VAL A 49 40.42 -16.81 3.38
N TYR A 50 40.58 -16.36 2.14
CA TYR A 50 41.17 -15.08 1.82
C TYR A 50 40.11 -13.97 1.89
N ASN A 51 40.39 -12.92 2.69
CA ASN A 51 39.55 -11.73 2.75
C ASN A 51 40.20 -10.58 1.95
N PRO A 52 39.67 -10.19 0.79
CA PRO A 52 40.22 -9.11 -0.03
C PRO A 52 40.13 -7.72 0.62
N GLN A 53 39.39 -7.53 1.71
CA GLN A 53 39.32 -6.25 2.45
C GLN A 53 40.48 -6.04 3.44
N ALA A 54 41.21 -7.10 3.80
CA ALA A 54 42.37 -7.06 4.66
C ALA A 54 43.46 -8.01 4.10
N PRO A 55 44.20 -7.60 3.06
CA PRO A 55 45.11 -8.49 2.32
C PRO A 55 46.23 -9.08 3.18
N GLU A 56 46.52 -8.45 4.32
CA GLU A 56 47.54 -8.88 5.29
C GLU A 56 47.08 -10.03 6.19
N LEU A 57 45.77 -10.26 6.33
CA LEU A 57 45.22 -11.23 7.28
C LEU A 57 44.43 -12.31 6.53
N LYS A 58 44.94 -13.55 6.58
CA LYS A 58 44.24 -14.73 6.05
C LYS A 58 43.51 -15.43 7.20
N LYS A 59 42.24 -15.78 6.98
CA LYS A 59 41.44 -16.51 7.97
C LYS A 59 41.62 -18.00 7.75
N ILE A 60 42.30 -18.66 8.69
CA ILE A 60 42.59 -20.10 8.61
C ILE A 60 41.61 -20.80 9.53
N THR A 61 40.85 -21.73 8.96
CA THR A 61 39.93 -22.59 9.70
C THR A 61 40.38 -24.04 9.56
N GLY A 62 40.48 -24.74 10.67
CA GLY A 62 40.96 -26.12 10.67
C GLY A 62 40.59 -26.83 11.97
N ALA A 63 40.85 -28.14 12.00
CA ALA A 63 40.70 -28.95 13.19
C ALA A 63 42.06 -29.55 13.58
N TYR A 64 42.33 -29.67 14.87
CA TYR A 64 43.55 -30.26 15.41
C TYR A 64 43.24 -31.24 16.53
N PHE A 65 44.13 -32.22 16.71
CA PHE A 65 44.05 -33.17 17.81
C PHE A 65 44.69 -32.60 19.08
N THR A 66 44.04 -32.82 20.22
CA THR A 66 44.56 -32.43 21.55
C THR A 66 45.42 -33.53 22.21
N GLY A 67 45.72 -34.64 21.51
CA GLY A 67 46.58 -35.75 21.95
C GLY A 67 47.58 -36.22 20.87
N ASP A 68 48.34 -37.29 21.13
CA ASP A 68 49.29 -37.85 20.16
C ASP A 68 48.58 -38.63 19.02
N LYS A 69 49.14 -38.54 17.80
CA LYS A 69 48.63 -39.23 16.61
C LYS A 69 48.58 -40.75 16.88
N PRO A 70 47.43 -41.43 16.80
CA PRO A 70 47.40 -42.88 16.96
C PRO A 70 48.05 -43.54 15.73
N ALA A 71 49.09 -44.35 15.97
CA ALA A 71 49.65 -45.25 14.97
C ALA A 71 48.67 -46.41 14.74
N SER A 72 48.05 -46.41 13.55
CA SER A 72 47.33 -47.52 12.90
C SER A 72 46.39 -48.37 13.78
N ALA A 73 45.08 -48.07 13.79
CA ALA A 73 44.05 -49.04 14.18
C ALA A 73 42.66 -48.75 13.58
N SER A 74 42.24 -49.63 12.66
CA SER A 74 40.87 -50.02 12.24
C SER A 74 39.78 -48.91 12.11
N GLU A 75 39.39 -48.71 10.84
CA GLU A 75 38.54 -47.65 10.25
C GLU A 75 37.15 -47.42 10.90
N ALA A 76 36.60 -48.35 11.68
CA ALA A 76 35.22 -48.26 12.19
C ALA A 76 35.10 -47.59 13.57
N ASN A 77 36.16 -47.61 14.39
CA ASN A 77 36.17 -46.99 15.74
C ASN A 77 36.85 -45.61 15.76
N GLU A 78 37.43 -45.20 14.63
CA GLU A 78 38.24 -43.99 14.46
C GLU A 78 37.36 -42.73 14.35
N GLN A 79 36.22 -42.81 13.66
CA GLN A 79 35.34 -41.66 13.42
C GLN A 79 34.59 -41.17 14.65
N VAL A 80 34.19 -42.07 15.55
CA VAL A 80 33.41 -41.69 16.75
C VAL A 80 34.31 -41.06 17.81
N ARG A 81 35.54 -41.56 17.98
CA ARG A 81 36.50 -41.04 18.95
C ARG A 81 37.25 -39.80 18.45
N ASN A 82 37.49 -39.65 17.14
CA ASN A 82 38.06 -38.44 16.56
C ASN A 82 37.14 -37.22 16.69
N LYS A 83 35.82 -37.43 16.75
CA LYS A 83 34.82 -36.36 16.91
C LYS A 83 34.83 -35.72 18.32
N GLU A 84 35.29 -36.44 19.34
CA GLU A 84 35.37 -35.94 20.72
C GLU A 84 36.69 -35.20 21.02
N LEU A 85 37.76 -35.46 20.27
CA LEU A 85 39.10 -34.88 20.48
C LEU A 85 39.49 -33.79 19.47
N SER A 86 38.70 -33.60 18.42
CA SER A 86 38.91 -32.55 17.42
C SER A 86 38.30 -31.22 17.89
N ARG A 87 39.13 -30.21 18.11
CA ARG A 87 38.65 -28.82 18.28
C ARG A 87 38.85 -28.05 16.98
N SER A 88 37.82 -27.32 16.58
CA SER A 88 37.92 -26.38 15.48
C SER A 88 38.54 -25.08 15.97
N PHE A 89 39.50 -24.57 15.21
CA PHE A 89 40.10 -23.27 15.46
C PHE A 89 39.88 -22.36 14.27
N THR A 90 39.88 -21.07 14.57
CA THR A 90 39.82 -20.03 13.56
C THR A 90 40.77 -18.93 13.98
N ILE A 91 41.77 -18.68 13.13
CA ILE A 91 42.80 -17.67 13.38
C ILE A 91 42.85 -16.76 12.18
N GLU A 92 42.90 -15.46 12.45
CA GLU A 92 43.16 -14.42 11.46
C GLU A 92 44.60 -13.94 11.70
N THR A 93 45.53 -14.38 10.85
CA THR A 93 46.96 -14.04 11.00
C THR A 93 47.58 -13.77 9.64
N ALA A 94 48.62 -12.94 9.64
CA ALA A 94 49.54 -12.83 8.51
C ALA A 94 50.26 -14.18 8.36
N LEU A 95 50.22 -14.74 7.16
CA LEU A 95 50.79 -16.05 6.85
C LEU A 95 52.19 -15.83 6.25
N SER A 96 53.23 -16.38 6.88
CA SER A 96 54.57 -16.43 6.28
C SER A 96 54.63 -17.50 5.17
N ASP A 97 55.48 -17.28 4.16
CA ASP A 97 55.56 -18.16 2.98
C ASP A 97 55.89 -19.63 3.35
N GLU A 98 56.71 -19.85 4.38
CA GLU A 98 57.06 -21.18 4.89
C GLU A 98 55.89 -21.92 5.57
N LEU A 99 54.99 -21.20 6.24
CA LEU A 99 53.79 -21.79 6.86
C LEU A 99 52.72 -22.08 5.82
N GLN A 100 52.64 -21.25 4.77
CA GLN A 100 51.75 -21.48 3.65
C GLN A 100 52.08 -22.78 2.92
N GLU A 101 53.36 -23.04 2.65
CA GLU A 101 53.81 -24.27 2.00
C GLU A 101 53.49 -25.52 2.84
N LYS A 102 53.75 -25.46 4.15
CA LYS A 102 53.43 -26.56 5.08
C LYS A 102 51.93 -26.82 5.24
N LEU A 103 51.09 -25.78 5.17
CA LEU A 103 49.63 -25.92 5.22
C LEU A 103 49.05 -26.45 3.90
N LEU A 104 49.62 -26.07 2.76
CA LEU A 104 49.24 -26.62 1.45
C LEU A 104 49.63 -28.10 1.33
N LEU A 105 50.80 -28.50 1.85
CA LEU A 105 51.22 -29.91 1.93
C LEU A 105 50.33 -30.73 2.87
N ALA A 106 49.71 -30.10 3.88
CA ALA A 106 48.73 -30.71 4.78
C ALA A 106 47.29 -30.75 4.20
N GLY A 107 47.11 -30.44 2.91
CA GLY A 107 45.84 -30.60 2.21
C GLY A 107 44.84 -29.45 2.40
N PHE A 108 45.28 -28.26 2.83
CA PHE A 108 44.38 -27.12 3.01
C PHE A 108 44.00 -26.48 1.67
N THR A 109 42.71 -26.23 1.45
CA THR A 109 42.21 -25.60 0.21
C THR A 109 41.96 -24.10 0.41
N MET A 110 42.40 -23.28 -0.54
CA MET A 110 42.14 -21.83 -0.57
C MET A 110 40.76 -21.56 -1.16
N LYS A 111 39.88 -20.89 -0.43
CA LYS A 111 38.58 -20.42 -0.93
C LYS A 111 38.50 -18.89 -0.81
N GLU A 112 38.13 -18.24 -1.92
CA GLU A 112 37.83 -16.81 -1.90
C GLU A 112 36.48 -16.59 -1.24
N ALA A 113 36.42 -15.70 -0.23
CA ALA A 113 35.15 -15.29 0.34
C ALA A 113 34.36 -14.52 -0.73
N ASN A 114 33.20 -15.05 -1.14
CA ASN A 114 32.34 -14.42 -2.15
C ASN A 114 31.59 -13.21 -1.56
N LEU A 115 32.35 -12.16 -1.26
CA LEU A 115 31.89 -10.89 -0.69
C LEU A 115 31.22 -9.99 -1.75
N ALA A 116 31.42 -10.29 -3.03
CA ALA A 116 30.88 -9.49 -4.14
C ALA A 116 29.35 -9.50 -4.16
N LEU A 117 28.73 -10.68 -4.03
CA LEU A 117 27.28 -10.80 -4.03
C LEU A 117 26.66 -10.19 -2.77
N GLN A 118 27.29 -10.41 -1.61
CA GLN A 118 26.81 -9.85 -0.34
C GLN A 118 26.85 -8.32 -0.33
N ASN A 119 27.94 -7.72 -0.83
CA ASN A 119 28.08 -6.26 -0.93
C ASN A 119 27.10 -5.66 -1.95
N LEU A 120 26.85 -6.36 -3.07
CA LEU A 120 25.89 -5.93 -4.08
C LEU A 120 24.46 -5.92 -3.53
N LEU A 121 24.04 -6.98 -2.81
CA LEU A 121 22.73 -7.04 -2.18
C LEU A 121 22.54 -5.93 -1.15
N TRP A 122 23.53 -5.71 -0.26
CA TRP A 122 23.44 -4.68 0.77
C TRP A 122 23.47 -3.25 0.21
N GLY A 123 24.17 -3.04 -0.91
CA GLY A 123 24.23 -1.75 -1.60
C GLY A 123 22.93 -1.37 -2.33
N ILE A 124 22.22 -2.35 -2.91
CA ILE A 124 20.98 -2.10 -3.69
C ILE A 124 19.75 -2.00 -2.79
N LEU A 125 19.75 -2.69 -1.65
CA LEU A 125 18.63 -2.73 -0.70
C LEU A 125 18.05 -1.33 -0.32
N PRO A 126 18.86 -0.30 0.04
CA PRO A 126 18.32 1.02 0.38
C PRO A 126 17.64 1.72 -0.81
N PHE A 127 18.18 1.59 -2.02
CA PHE A 127 17.58 2.15 -3.22
C PHE A 127 16.26 1.46 -3.57
N LEU A 128 16.20 0.13 -3.38
CA LEU A 128 14.99 -0.65 -3.62
C LEU A 128 13.87 -0.28 -2.65
N LEU A 129 14.19 -0.06 -1.36
CA LEU A 129 13.22 0.41 -0.38
C LEU A 129 12.68 1.82 -0.70
N ILE A 130 13.55 2.74 -1.13
CA ILE A 130 13.14 4.09 -1.55
C ILE A 130 12.27 4.03 -2.80
N ALA A 131 12.65 3.22 -3.80
CA ALA A 131 11.88 3.05 -5.02
C ALA A 131 10.50 2.45 -4.74
N LEU A 132 10.41 1.45 -3.85
CA LEU A 132 9.14 0.84 -3.45
C LEU A 132 8.28 1.81 -2.64
N PHE A 133 8.89 2.65 -1.80
CA PHE A 133 8.20 3.70 -1.07
C PHE A 133 7.63 4.78 -2.00
N ILE A 134 8.41 5.25 -2.98
CA ILE A 134 7.94 6.21 -4.00
C ILE A 134 6.84 5.59 -4.85
N TYR A 135 7.00 4.33 -5.28
CA TYR A 135 5.98 3.59 -6.03
C TYR A 135 4.68 3.47 -5.23
N PHE A 136 4.76 3.15 -3.94
CA PHE A 136 3.61 3.07 -3.05
C PHE A 136 2.92 4.42 -2.86
N LEU A 137 3.69 5.51 -2.69
CA LEU A 137 3.14 6.86 -2.59
C LEU A 137 2.44 7.30 -3.89
N LEU A 138 3.05 7.02 -5.05
CA LEU A 138 2.49 7.38 -6.35
C LEU A 138 1.19 6.60 -6.63
N MET A 139 1.17 5.30 -6.34
CA MET A 139 -0.03 4.48 -6.46
C MET A 139 -1.15 4.91 -5.51
N ARG A 140 -0.79 5.38 -4.31
CA ARG A 140 -1.76 5.96 -3.37
C ARG A 140 -2.30 7.31 -3.87
N GLN A 141 -1.47 8.11 -4.53
CA GLN A 141 -1.86 9.42 -5.05
C GLN A 141 -2.76 9.29 -6.29
N ILE A 142 -2.48 8.34 -7.20
CA ILE A 142 -3.31 8.08 -8.39
C ILE A 142 -4.73 7.61 -8.00
N ARG A 143 -4.87 6.82 -6.92
CA ARG A 143 -6.18 6.41 -6.39
C ARG A 143 -6.97 7.57 -5.75
N GLY A 144 -6.31 8.65 -5.35
CA GLY A 144 -6.94 9.85 -4.78
C GLY A 144 -7.12 11.02 -5.75
N ALA A 145 -6.27 11.14 -6.78
CA ALA A 145 -6.19 12.29 -7.67
C ALA A 145 -7.28 12.32 -8.76
N ASN A 146 -7.90 11.18 -9.09
CA ASN A 146 -8.99 11.12 -10.08
C ASN A 146 -10.33 11.72 -9.61
N ARG A 147 -10.41 12.26 -8.39
CA ARG A 147 -11.63 12.94 -7.90
C ARG A 147 -11.76 14.40 -8.35
N GLY A 148 -10.67 15.04 -8.78
CA GLY A 148 -10.67 16.48 -9.09
C GLY A 148 -11.30 16.82 -10.44
N THR A 149 -10.94 16.12 -11.51
CA THR A 149 -11.26 16.51 -12.90
C THR A 149 -12.53 15.88 -13.46
N MET A 150 -13.04 14.78 -12.89
CA MET A 150 -14.26 14.09 -13.37
C MET A 150 -15.57 14.68 -12.79
N THR A 151 -15.47 15.68 -11.91
CA THR A 151 -16.63 16.24 -11.18
C THR A 151 -17.10 17.59 -11.75
N PHE A 152 -16.36 18.18 -12.69
CA PHE A 152 -16.68 19.50 -13.26
C PHE A 152 -17.98 19.51 -14.09
N GLY A 153 -18.39 18.38 -14.67
CA GLY A 153 -19.60 18.27 -15.50
C GLY A 153 -20.85 17.75 -14.80
N LYS A 154 -20.74 17.28 -13.54
CA LYS A 154 -21.88 16.71 -12.80
C LYS A 154 -22.75 17.81 -12.21
N SER A 155 -24.06 17.59 -12.22
CA SER A 155 -25.05 18.46 -11.59
C SER A 155 -24.81 18.52 -10.08
N ARG A 156 -24.89 19.74 -9.53
CA ARG A 156 -24.89 20.00 -8.07
C ARG A 156 -26.31 20.04 -7.49
N ALA A 157 -27.33 19.65 -8.26
CA ALA A 157 -28.72 19.70 -7.82
C ALA A 157 -28.91 18.90 -6.51
N HIS A 158 -29.57 19.53 -5.55
CA HIS A 158 -29.93 18.90 -4.30
C HIS A 158 -31.17 18.03 -4.53
N LYS A 159 -31.00 16.70 -4.40
CA LYS A 159 -32.11 15.74 -4.45
C LYS A 159 -32.68 15.54 -3.06
N LEU A 160 -33.96 15.83 -2.89
CA LEU A 160 -34.76 15.45 -1.75
C LEU A 160 -35.64 14.27 -2.15
N ASP A 161 -35.36 13.11 -1.56
CA ASP A 161 -36.16 11.89 -1.80
C ASP A 161 -37.60 12.09 -1.30
N LYS A 162 -38.56 11.48 -1.99
CA LYS A 162 -39.99 11.54 -1.61
C LYS A 162 -40.25 11.20 -0.14
N GLU A 163 -39.52 10.24 0.44
CA GLU A 163 -39.67 9.83 1.85
C GLU A 163 -39.21 10.90 2.86
N LYS A 164 -38.30 11.78 2.45
CA LYS A 164 -37.75 12.84 3.29
C LYS A 164 -38.55 14.13 3.20
N ASN A 165 -39.33 14.31 2.13
CA ASN A 165 -40.17 15.50 1.98
C ASN A 165 -41.46 15.37 2.81
N LYS A 166 -41.56 16.15 3.88
CA LYS A 166 -42.74 16.18 4.77
C LYS A 166 -43.69 17.34 4.49
N THR A 167 -43.31 18.26 3.60
CA THR A 167 -44.07 19.49 3.31
C THR A 167 -45.28 19.15 2.45
N LYS A 168 -46.46 19.60 2.86
CA LYS A 168 -47.75 19.38 2.17
C LYS A 168 -48.49 20.70 1.95
N PHE A 169 -49.62 20.69 1.22
CA PHE A 169 -50.38 21.92 0.96
C PHE A 169 -50.91 22.57 2.24
N LYS A 170 -51.20 21.77 3.28
CA LYS A 170 -51.56 22.28 4.61
C LYS A 170 -50.49 23.18 5.25
N ASP A 171 -49.24 23.07 4.83
CA ASP A 171 -48.11 23.84 5.38
C ASP A 171 -47.90 25.16 4.59
N VAL A 172 -48.70 25.41 3.55
CA VAL A 172 -48.70 26.63 2.73
C VAL A 172 -49.98 27.41 3.02
N ALA A 173 -49.85 28.69 3.36
CA ALA A 173 -50.99 29.54 3.73
C ALA A 173 -51.06 30.82 2.88
N GLY A 174 -52.27 31.31 2.65
CA GLY A 174 -52.52 32.63 2.04
C GLY A 174 -52.33 32.69 0.51
N VAL A 175 -52.35 31.55 -0.17
CA VAL A 175 -52.21 31.42 -1.64
C VAL A 175 -53.16 30.36 -2.19
N ASP A 176 -54.43 30.39 -1.76
CA ASP A 176 -55.42 29.36 -2.06
C ASP A 176 -55.69 29.25 -3.57
N GLU A 177 -55.71 30.38 -4.29
CA GLU A 177 -55.89 30.39 -5.75
C GLU A 177 -54.74 29.68 -6.47
N ALA A 178 -53.50 29.94 -6.05
CA ALA A 178 -52.32 29.29 -6.63
C ALA A 178 -52.29 27.79 -6.30
N ILE A 179 -52.77 27.39 -5.11
CA ILE A 179 -52.90 25.98 -4.74
C ILE A 179 -53.90 25.26 -5.65
N GLU A 180 -55.06 25.86 -5.92
CA GLU A 180 -56.04 25.26 -6.84
C GLU A 180 -55.50 25.12 -8.26
N GLU A 181 -54.76 26.11 -8.78
CA GLU A 181 -54.14 26.01 -10.12
C GLU A 181 -53.11 24.86 -10.21
N VAL A 182 -52.28 24.67 -9.17
CA VAL A 182 -51.24 23.63 -9.19
C VAL A 182 -51.75 22.25 -8.78
N ARG A 183 -53.02 22.10 -8.35
CA ARG A 183 -53.61 20.78 -8.05
C ARG A 183 -53.63 19.86 -9.26
N GLU A 184 -53.87 20.39 -10.45
CA GLU A 184 -53.83 19.60 -11.69
C GLU A 184 -52.44 18.95 -11.88
N LEU A 185 -51.37 19.68 -11.55
CA LEU A 185 -49.99 19.17 -11.63
C LEU A 185 -49.75 18.03 -10.65
N VAL A 186 -50.30 18.12 -9.44
CA VAL A 186 -50.21 17.05 -8.43
C VAL A 186 -50.92 15.80 -8.90
N GLU A 187 -52.14 15.93 -9.43
CA GLU A 187 -52.87 14.79 -9.97
C GLU A 187 -52.12 14.11 -11.12
N TYR A 188 -51.50 14.91 -11.99
CA TYR A 188 -50.67 14.39 -13.06
C TYR A 188 -49.43 13.65 -12.54
N LEU A 189 -48.72 14.22 -11.57
CA LEU A 189 -47.53 13.59 -11.00
C LEU A 189 -47.87 12.26 -10.30
N LYS A 190 -49.08 12.14 -9.74
CA LYS A 190 -49.60 10.89 -9.15
C LYS A 190 -49.95 9.83 -10.21
N ASP A 191 -50.67 10.20 -11.27
CA ASP A 191 -51.05 9.27 -12.34
C ASP A 191 -50.88 9.88 -13.75
N PRO A 192 -49.65 9.87 -14.29
CA PRO A 192 -49.41 10.45 -15.60
C PRO A 192 -50.07 9.67 -16.75
N LYS A 193 -50.42 8.40 -16.54
CA LYS A 193 -51.04 7.55 -17.57
C LYS A 193 -52.52 7.93 -17.78
N LYS A 194 -53.23 8.28 -16.71
CA LYS A 194 -54.63 8.76 -16.79
C LYS A 194 -54.76 9.97 -17.73
N PHE A 195 -53.88 10.95 -17.59
CA PHE A 195 -53.91 12.17 -18.42
C PHE A 195 -53.56 11.92 -19.88
N GLN A 196 -52.62 11.00 -20.16
CA GLN A 196 -52.27 10.62 -21.53
C GLN A 196 -53.43 9.92 -22.25
N ARG A 197 -54.19 9.06 -21.55
CA ARG A 197 -55.37 8.37 -22.11
C ARG A 197 -56.50 9.34 -22.49
N LEU A 198 -56.65 10.42 -21.73
CA LEU A 198 -57.63 11.48 -21.99
C LEU A 198 -57.18 12.45 -23.11
N GLY A 199 -55.98 12.26 -23.67
CA GLY A 199 -55.43 13.15 -24.70
C GLY A 199 -54.96 14.51 -24.17
N GLY A 200 -54.83 14.66 -22.85
CA GLY A 200 -54.41 15.91 -22.22
C GLY A 200 -52.94 16.22 -22.49
N ARG A 201 -52.64 17.48 -22.83
CA ARG A 201 -51.26 17.98 -22.93
C ARG A 201 -50.88 18.68 -21.63
N ILE A 202 -49.98 18.06 -20.87
CA ILE A 202 -49.49 18.65 -19.63
C ILE A 202 -48.48 19.78 -19.91
N PRO A 203 -48.56 20.91 -19.20
CA PRO A 203 -47.55 21.96 -19.26
C PRO A 203 -46.17 21.39 -18.87
N ARG A 204 -45.15 21.72 -19.67
CA ARG A 204 -43.78 21.21 -19.47
C ARG A 204 -43.03 21.93 -18.35
N GLY A 205 -43.54 23.07 -17.89
CA GLY A 205 -42.96 23.87 -16.83
C GLY A 205 -43.94 24.95 -16.38
N VAL A 206 -43.73 25.43 -15.17
CA VAL A 206 -44.54 26.47 -14.54
C VAL A 206 -43.60 27.54 -14.02
N LEU A 207 -43.91 28.81 -14.28
CA LEU A 207 -43.15 29.95 -13.79
C LEU A 207 -43.93 30.60 -12.65
N MET A 208 -43.36 30.58 -11.45
CA MET A 208 -43.93 31.28 -10.29
C MET A 208 -43.29 32.65 -10.13
N VAL A 209 -44.11 33.70 -10.16
CA VAL A 209 -43.67 35.11 -10.06
C VAL A 209 -44.17 35.73 -8.77
N GLY A 210 -43.35 36.55 -8.13
CA GLY A 210 -43.72 37.33 -6.95
C GLY A 210 -42.50 37.81 -6.18
N SER A 211 -42.71 38.70 -5.21
CA SER A 211 -41.66 39.24 -4.34
C SER A 211 -40.84 38.15 -3.63
N PRO A 212 -39.56 38.38 -3.26
CA PRO A 212 -38.81 37.43 -2.45
C PRO A 212 -39.55 37.13 -1.13
N GLY A 213 -39.48 35.88 -0.66
CA GLY A 213 -40.14 35.47 0.61
C GLY A 213 -41.61 35.09 0.52
N THR A 214 -42.28 35.18 -0.65
CA THR A 214 -43.71 34.82 -0.81
C THR A 214 -43.98 33.30 -0.90
N GLY A 215 -43.09 32.45 -0.40
CA GLY A 215 -43.34 31.00 -0.35
C GLY A 215 -43.23 30.23 -1.67
N LYS A 216 -42.72 30.78 -2.77
CA LYS A 216 -42.57 30.06 -4.06
C LYS A 216 -41.86 28.70 -3.94
N THR A 217 -40.71 28.67 -3.27
CA THR A 217 -39.97 27.42 -3.02
C THR A 217 -40.70 26.49 -2.06
N LEU A 218 -41.47 27.04 -1.12
CA LEU A 218 -42.29 26.25 -0.19
C LEU A 218 -43.45 25.57 -0.93
N LEU A 219 -44.15 26.30 -1.80
CA LEU A 219 -45.21 25.76 -2.65
C LEU A 219 -44.66 24.68 -3.59
N ALA A 220 -43.50 24.88 -4.22
CA ALA A 220 -42.86 23.85 -5.05
C ALA A 220 -42.58 22.54 -4.27
N ARG A 221 -42.09 22.65 -3.03
CA ARG A 221 -41.85 21.50 -2.15
C ARG A 221 -43.16 20.83 -1.74
N ALA A 222 -44.21 21.61 -1.49
CA ALA A 222 -45.54 21.11 -1.17
C ALA A 222 -46.17 20.36 -2.35
N ILE A 223 -46.04 20.84 -3.59
CA ILE A 223 -46.51 20.12 -4.80
C ILE A 223 -45.84 18.74 -4.90
N ALA A 224 -44.52 18.68 -4.73
CA ALA A 224 -43.80 17.40 -4.77
C ALA A 224 -44.17 16.47 -3.60
N GLY A 225 -44.38 17.02 -2.41
CA GLY A 225 -44.78 16.25 -1.22
C GLY A 225 -46.23 15.78 -1.26
N GLU A 226 -47.13 16.51 -1.91
CA GLU A 226 -48.49 16.07 -2.16
C GLU A 226 -48.56 14.97 -3.21
N ALA A 227 -47.67 15.01 -4.21
CA ALA A 227 -47.58 14.02 -5.28
C ALA A 227 -46.74 12.79 -4.92
N ASP A 228 -46.11 12.73 -3.74
CA ASP A 228 -45.13 11.71 -3.33
C ASP A 228 -44.02 11.51 -4.39
N ALA A 229 -43.58 12.60 -5.02
CA ALA A 229 -42.58 12.62 -6.08
C ALA A 229 -41.21 13.10 -5.58
N ASP A 230 -40.12 12.64 -6.20
CA ASP A 230 -38.78 13.11 -5.88
C ASP A 230 -38.62 14.60 -6.23
N PHE A 231 -37.98 15.39 -5.36
CA PHE A 231 -37.82 16.83 -5.54
C PHE A 231 -36.35 17.19 -5.78
N PHE A 232 -36.05 17.72 -6.97
CA PHE A 232 -34.73 18.23 -7.33
C PHE A 232 -34.75 19.76 -7.24
N SER A 233 -33.81 20.35 -6.52
CA SER A 233 -33.64 21.80 -6.43
C SER A 233 -32.25 22.21 -6.86
N ILE A 234 -32.16 23.22 -7.71
CA ILE A 234 -30.93 23.86 -8.14
C ILE A 234 -31.15 25.37 -8.18
N SER A 235 -30.12 26.16 -7.91
CA SER A 235 -30.23 27.61 -8.11
C SER A 235 -29.89 27.95 -9.55
N GLY A 236 -30.63 28.88 -10.17
CA GLY A 236 -30.27 29.43 -11.48
C GLY A 236 -28.82 29.94 -11.57
N SER A 237 -28.27 30.46 -10.46
CA SER A 237 -26.86 30.89 -10.37
C SER A 237 -25.87 29.74 -10.56
N ASP A 238 -26.23 28.50 -10.22
CA ASP A 238 -25.34 27.33 -10.32
C ASP A 238 -25.01 26.92 -11.76
N PHE A 239 -25.76 27.49 -12.72
CA PHE A 239 -25.54 27.30 -14.15
C PHE A 239 -24.61 28.35 -14.77
N VAL A 240 -24.34 29.46 -14.07
CA VAL A 240 -23.48 30.54 -14.56
C VAL A 240 -22.08 30.34 -13.97
N GLU A 241 -21.13 29.94 -14.81
CA GLU A 241 -19.74 29.74 -14.40
C GLU A 241 -18.75 30.36 -15.39
N MET A 242 -17.51 30.53 -14.93
CA MET A 242 -16.40 31.13 -15.70
C MET A 242 -15.97 30.27 -16.91
N PHE A 243 -16.33 28.99 -16.93
CA PHE A 243 -15.93 28.03 -17.97
C PHE A 243 -17.07 27.77 -18.96
N VAL A 244 -16.79 28.02 -20.25
CA VAL A 244 -17.74 27.80 -21.35
C VAL A 244 -18.16 26.32 -21.40
N GLY A 245 -19.46 26.07 -21.55
CA GLY A 245 -20.00 24.72 -21.74
C GLY A 245 -20.25 23.91 -20.45
N VAL A 246 -19.72 24.34 -19.31
CA VAL A 246 -19.92 23.64 -18.02
C VAL A 246 -21.37 23.74 -17.55
N GLY A 247 -21.99 24.92 -17.63
CA GLY A 247 -23.41 25.12 -17.29
C GLY A 247 -24.35 24.22 -18.11
N ALA A 248 -24.11 24.13 -19.43
CA ALA A 248 -24.90 23.29 -20.33
C ALA A 248 -24.76 21.79 -20.01
N SER A 249 -23.57 21.33 -19.62
CA SER A 249 -23.36 19.95 -19.18
C SER A 249 -24.17 19.63 -17.92
N ARG A 250 -24.21 20.55 -16.95
CA ARG A 250 -24.97 20.36 -15.71
C ARG A 250 -26.47 20.30 -15.94
N VAL A 251 -27.01 21.15 -16.81
CA VAL A 251 -28.44 21.08 -17.20
C VAL A 251 -28.75 19.69 -17.74
N ARG A 252 -27.95 19.18 -18.68
CA ARG A 252 -28.17 17.84 -19.26
C ARG A 252 -28.10 16.74 -18.20
N ASP A 253 -27.06 16.73 -17.38
CA ASP A 253 -26.88 15.72 -16.33
C ASP A 253 -28.01 15.76 -15.29
N MET A 254 -28.46 16.96 -14.89
CA MET A 254 -29.61 17.13 -13.99
C MET A 254 -30.88 16.50 -14.59
N PHE A 255 -31.21 16.81 -15.84
CA PHE A 255 -32.38 16.23 -16.50
C PHE A 255 -32.24 14.72 -16.71
N GLU A 256 -31.03 14.20 -16.91
CA GLU A 256 -30.80 12.76 -16.99
C GLU A 256 -31.04 12.05 -15.65
N GLN A 257 -30.54 12.62 -14.55
CA GLN A 257 -30.79 12.11 -13.19
C GLN A 257 -32.28 12.18 -12.80
N ALA A 258 -32.96 13.25 -13.19
CA ALA A 258 -34.40 13.42 -12.97
C ALA A 258 -35.22 12.39 -13.74
N ARG A 259 -34.91 12.14 -15.03
CA ARG A 259 -35.58 11.09 -15.84
C ARG A 259 -35.46 9.70 -15.21
N LYS A 260 -34.33 9.39 -14.58
CA LYS A 260 -34.10 8.12 -13.85
C LYS A 260 -34.92 8.01 -12.57
N SER A 261 -35.34 9.15 -11.99
CA SER A 261 -36.10 9.23 -10.74
C SER A 261 -37.57 9.59 -10.96
N ALA A 262 -38.11 9.42 -12.17
CA ALA A 262 -39.50 9.76 -12.48
C ALA A 262 -40.50 8.86 -11.73
N PRO A 263 -41.61 9.40 -11.19
CA PRO A 263 -42.05 10.79 -11.25
C PRO A 263 -41.26 11.71 -10.29
N CYS A 264 -40.87 12.88 -10.78
CA CYS A 264 -40.10 13.87 -10.03
C CYS A 264 -40.46 15.31 -10.44
N LEU A 265 -40.15 16.27 -9.57
CA LEU A 265 -40.27 17.70 -9.81
C LEU A 265 -38.90 18.37 -9.77
N ILE A 266 -38.57 19.18 -10.78
CA ILE A 266 -37.34 19.98 -10.84
C ILE A 266 -37.70 21.44 -10.56
N PHE A 267 -37.07 22.03 -9.56
CA PHE A 267 -37.19 23.43 -9.19
C PHE A 267 -35.86 24.15 -9.46
N ILE A 268 -35.95 25.24 -10.23
CA ILE A 268 -34.83 26.10 -10.66
C ILE A 268 -35.03 27.51 -10.11
#